data_AF-A0A356Q1I8-F1
#
_entry.id   AF-A0A356Q1I8-F1
#
_cell.length_a   1.000
_cell.length_b   1.000
_cell.length_c   1.000
_cell.angle_alpha   90.00
_cell.angle_beta   90.00
_cell.angle_gamma   90.00
#
_symmetry.space_group_name_H-M   'P 1'
#
loop_
_entity.id
_entity.type
_entity.pdbx_description
1 polymer ?
#
loop_
_entity_poly.entity_id
_entity_poly.type
_entity_poly.pdbx_seq_one_letter_code
_entity_poly.pdbx_strand_id
1 'polypeptide(L)'
;MSFTPPRPGCRRCPRLVDLRRTCRTTYPNWHNAPVESLGSLDSRRLIIGLAPGLRGANRTGRPFTGDAAGGYLFHMLARFGLATGTYSADA
;
A
#
# COMPACT_ATOMS: atom_id res chain seq x y z
N MET A 1 13.20 1.46 19.13
CA MET A 1 11.82 1.99 19.19
C MET A 1 10.87 0.91 18.74
N SER A 2 9.70 0.75 19.38
CA SER A 2 8.66 -0.18 18.91
C SER A 2 7.65 0.59 18.05
N PHE A 3 7.50 0.19 16.79
CA PHE A 3 6.46 0.72 15.90
C PHE A 3 5.25 -0.23 15.93
N THR A 4 4.06 0.31 16.19
CA THR A 4 2.82 -0.46 16.16
C THR A 4 1.91 0.06 15.05
N PRO A 5 1.76 -0.65 13.91
CA PRO A 5 0.87 -0.23 12.83
C PRO A 5 -0.60 -0.40 13.23
N PRO A 6 -1.54 0.26 12.50
CA PRO A 6 -2.96 0.02 12.69
C PRO A 6 -3.30 -1.46 12.46
N ARG A 7 -3.99 -2.08 13.43
CA ARG A 7 -4.49 -3.46 13.27
C ARG A 7 -5.44 -3.55 12.06
N PRO A 8 -5.57 -4.72 11.40
CA PRO A 8 -6.46 -4.89 10.25
C PRO A 8 -7.90 -4.41 10.49
N GLY A 9 -8.40 -4.60 11.72
CA GLY A 9 -9.72 -4.16 12.16
C GLY A 9 -9.83 -2.71 12.65
N CYS A 10 -8.83 -1.84 12.44
CA CYS A 10 -8.86 -0.46 12.95
C CYS A 10 -10.11 0.30 12.47
N ARG A 11 -10.83 0.94 13.41
CA ARG A 11 -12.09 1.68 13.15
C ARG A 11 -12.03 3.16 13.49
N ARG A 12 -10.83 3.73 13.69
CA ARG A 12 -10.66 5.13 14.13
C ARG A 12 -11.20 6.18 13.15
N CYS A 13 -11.31 5.85 11.86
CA CYS A 13 -11.76 6.77 10.81
C CYS A 13 -13.09 6.28 10.21
N PRO A 14 -14.26 6.76 10.68
CA PRO A 14 -15.57 6.25 10.25
C PRO A 14 -15.75 6.24 8.73
N ARG A 15 -15.43 7.35 8.06
CA ARG A 15 -15.47 7.48 6.60
C ARG A 15 -14.67 6.38 5.86
N LEU A 16 -13.51 5.99 6.38
CA LEU A 16 -12.67 4.94 5.79
C LEU A 16 -13.15 3.54 6.16
N VAL A 17 -13.84 3.37 7.30
CA VAL A 17 -14.51 2.10 7.63
C VAL A 17 -15.64 1.84 6.64
N ASP A 18 -16.45 2.84 6.35
CA ASP A 18 -17.57 2.71 5.43
C ASP A 18 -17.07 2.44 4.00
N LEU A 19 -16.06 3.18 3.54
CA LEU A 19 -15.41 2.92 2.24
C LEU A 19 -14.93 1.46 2.14
N ARG A 20 -14.23 0.94 3.15
CA ARG A 20 -13.76 -0.46 3.15
C ARG A 20 -14.90 -1.46 3.23
N ARG A 21 -16.01 -1.14 3.89
CA ARG A 21 -17.21 -1.99 3.90
C ARG A 21 -17.78 -2.10 2.50
N THR A 22 -17.96 -0.97 1.81
CA THR A 22 -18.38 -0.96 0.40
C THR A 22 -17.42 -1.76 -0.48
N CYS A 23 -16.11 -1.51 -0.37
CA CYS A 23 -15.11 -2.21 -1.19
C CYS A 23 -15.07 -3.72 -0.92
N ARG A 24 -15.33 -4.19 0.31
CA ARG A 24 -15.45 -5.64 0.58
C ARG A 24 -16.65 -6.29 -0.09
N THR A 25 -17.75 -5.56 -0.23
CA THR A 25 -18.93 -6.05 -0.96
C THR A 25 -18.68 -6.02 -2.47
N THR A 26 -18.10 -4.94 -2.99
CA THR A 26 -17.84 -4.78 -4.43
C THR A 26 -16.68 -5.66 -4.92
N TYR A 27 -15.65 -5.83 -4.10
CA TYR A 27 -14.40 -6.51 -4.43
C TYR A 27 -14.00 -7.46 -3.28
N PRO A 28 -14.69 -8.60 -3.11
CA PRO A 28 -14.50 -9.48 -1.95
C PRO A 28 -13.09 -10.08 -1.86
N ASN A 29 -12.39 -10.20 -2.99
CA ASN A 29 -11.06 -10.80 -3.06
C ASN A 29 -9.91 -9.77 -2.90
N TRP A 30 -10.22 -8.50 -2.63
CA TRP A 30 -9.22 -7.45 -2.44
C TRP A 30 -8.85 -7.28 -0.97
N HIS A 31 -7.67 -6.70 -0.71
CA HIS A 31 -7.14 -6.48 0.64
C HIS A 31 -8.12 -5.73 1.56
N ASN A 32 -8.66 -4.58 1.12
CA ASN A 32 -9.71 -3.82 1.81
C ASN A 32 -9.48 -3.57 3.33
N ALA A 33 -8.23 -3.42 3.73
CA ALA A 33 -7.79 -3.23 5.11
C ALA A 33 -6.70 -2.14 5.16
N PRO A 34 -6.29 -1.66 6.36
CA PRO A 34 -5.10 -0.83 6.47
C PRO A 34 -3.93 -1.54 5.80
N VAL A 35 -3.15 -0.80 5.02
CA VAL A 35 -2.02 -1.33 4.26
C VAL A 35 -0.77 -1.23 5.13
N GLU A 36 -0.06 -2.34 5.31
CA GLU A 36 1.19 -2.35 6.06
C GLU A 36 2.32 -1.67 5.27
N SER A 37 3.25 -1.06 5.99
CA SER A 37 4.45 -0.49 5.38
C SER A 37 5.36 -1.59 4.84
N LEU A 38 6.13 -1.27 3.80
CA LEU A 38 7.12 -2.15 3.20
C LEU A 38 8.53 -1.70 3.62
N GLY A 39 9.38 -2.65 4.03
CA GLY A 39 10.80 -2.44 4.31
C GLY A 39 11.17 -2.48 5.79
N SER A 40 12.46 -2.33 6.08
CA SER A 40 13.00 -2.34 7.44
C SER A 40 12.79 -1.01 8.14
N LEU A 41 12.49 -1.02 9.44
CA LEU A 41 12.45 0.18 10.27
C LEU A 41 13.83 0.85 10.43
N ASP A 42 14.92 0.10 10.22
CA ASP A 42 16.30 0.60 10.27
C ASP A 42 16.76 1.17 8.91
N SER A 43 15.84 1.32 7.95
CA SER A 43 16.16 1.87 6.63
C SER A 43 16.61 3.33 6.75
N ARG A 44 17.73 3.69 6.10
CA ARG A 44 18.24 5.07 6.09
C ARG A 44 17.40 6.04 5.25
N ARG A 45 16.42 5.53 4.49
CA ARG A 45 15.56 6.30 3.59
C ARG A 45 14.12 5.87 3.80
N LEU A 46 13.22 6.83 3.87
CA LEU A 46 11.78 6.63 4.03
C LEU A 46 11.04 7.28 2.86
N ILE A 47 10.15 6.52 2.25
CA ILE A 47 9.25 7.01 1.20
C ILE A 47 7.85 7.11 1.81
N ILE A 48 7.31 8.33 1.88
CA ILE A 48 6.01 8.61 2.45
C ILE A 48 5.03 8.89 1.32
N GLY A 49 3.99 8.06 1.20
CA GLY A 49 2.86 8.30 0.32
C GLY A 49 1.71 9.01 1.04
N LEU A 50 0.71 9.46 0.26
CA LEU A 50 -0.48 10.12 0.80
C LEU A 50 -1.48 9.12 1.40
N ALA A 51 -1.98 8.20 0.58
CA ALA A 51 -2.98 7.19 0.94
C ALA A 51 -3.00 6.02 -0.06
N PRO A 52 -3.51 4.84 0.32
CA PRO A 52 -3.72 3.74 -0.61
C PRO A 52 -4.66 4.09 -1.75
N GLY A 53 -4.21 3.90 -2.99
CA GLY A 53 -5.09 3.97 -4.17
C GLY A 53 -6.09 2.81 -4.19
N LEU A 54 -7.31 3.05 -4.68
CA LEU A 54 -8.41 2.06 -4.70
C LEU A 54 -8.02 0.77 -5.42
N ARG A 55 -7.43 0.88 -6.61
CA ARG A 55 -6.98 -0.25 -7.44
C ARG A 55 -5.52 -0.65 -7.22
N GLY A 56 -4.76 0.18 -6.51
CA GLY A 56 -3.40 -0.12 -6.10
C GLY A 56 -3.38 -0.83 -4.75
N ALA A 57 -2.81 -0.18 -3.74
CA ALA A 57 -2.59 -0.78 -2.43
C ALA A 57 -3.87 -1.23 -1.69
N ASN A 58 -5.05 -0.64 -1.96
CA ASN A 58 -6.31 -1.16 -1.38
C ASN A 58 -6.71 -2.53 -1.99
N ARG A 59 -6.31 -2.80 -3.23
CA ARG A 59 -6.48 -4.11 -3.87
C ARG A 59 -5.38 -5.07 -3.45
N THR A 60 -4.12 -4.66 -3.60
CA THR A 60 -2.95 -5.54 -3.49
C THR A 60 -2.44 -5.74 -2.07
N GLY A 61 -2.81 -4.85 -1.13
CA GLY A 61 -2.31 -4.88 0.24
C GLY A 61 -0.85 -4.47 0.40
N ARG A 62 -0.19 -4.04 -0.68
CA ARG A 62 1.20 -3.61 -0.69
C ARG A 62 1.30 -2.15 -1.12
N PRO A 63 2.02 -1.28 -0.38
CA PRO A 63 2.23 0.11 -0.76
C PRO A 63 2.75 0.22 -2.19
N PHE A 64 2.26 1.21 -2.95
CA PHE A 64 2.74 1.53 -4.29
C PHE A 64 2.75 0.33 -5.27
N THR A 65 1.76 -0.57 -5.16
CA THR A 65 1.69 -1.77 -6.02
C THR A 65 0.30 -1.88 -6.66
N GLY A 66 0.26 -2.12 -7.98
CA GLY A 66 -0.97 -2.32 -8.74
C GLY A 66 -1.65 -1.03 -9.23
N ASP A 67 -0.90 0.08 -9.29
CA ASP A 67 -1.31 1.34 -9.91
C ASP A 67 -0.14 2.06 -10.61
N ALA A 68 -0.45 3.11 -11.37
CA ALA A 68 0.53 3.89 -12.12
C ALA A 68 1.58 4.60 -11.23
N ALA A 69 1.18 5.04 -10.03
CA ALA A 69 2.09 5.68 -9.09
C ALA A 69 3.18 4.69 -8.63
N GLY A 70 2.78 3.45 -8.36
CA GLY A 70 3.67 2.35 -8.07
C GLY A 70 4.64 2.03 -9.21
N GLY A 71 4.12 1.93 -10.44
CA GLY A 71 4.93 1.68 -11.62
C GLY A 71 6.04 2.73 -11.80
N TYR A 72 5.70 4.02 -11.70
CA TYR A 72 6.69 5.09 -11.80
C TYR A 72 7.71 5.03 -10.65
N LEU A 73 7.25 4.87 -9.40
CA LEU A 73 8.13 4.84 -8.23
C LEU A 73 9.15 3.71 -8.33
N PHE A 74 8.69 2.47 -8.55
CA PHE A 74 9.58 1.32 -8.59
C PHE A 74 10.49 1.30 -9.82
N HIS A 75 10.05 1.85 -10.96
CA HIS A 75 10.93 2.09 -12.11
C HIS A 75 12.10 3.01 -11.73
N MET A 76 11.82 4.13 -11.06
CA MET A 76 12.85 5.07 -10.63
C MET A 76 13.77 4.48 -9.55
N LEU A 77 13.22 3.75 -8.57
CA LEU A 77 14.02 3.07 -7.55
C LEU A 77 14.96 2.03 -8.18
N ALA A 78 14.47 1.23 -9.13
CA ALA A 78 15.29 0.27 -9.86
C ALA A 78 16.42 0.97 -10.64
N ARG A 79 16.11 2.07 -11.33
CA ARG A 79 17.10 2.88 -12.08
C ARG A 79 18.26 3.35 -11.20
N PHE A 80 18.02 3.63 -9.92
CA PHE A 80 19.03 4.07 -8.96
C PHE A 80 19.59 2.94 -8.06
N GLY A 81 19.28 1.67 -8.34
CA GLY A 81 19.76 0.54 -7.54
C GLY A 81 19.16 0.46 -6.13
N LEU A 82 17.95 1.00 -5.95
CA LEU A 82 17.24 1.06 -4.66
C LEU A 82 16.09 0.06 -4.55
N ALA A 83 15.82 -0.71 -5.60
CA ALA A 83 14.86 -1.79 -5.61
C ALA A 83 15.39 -2.97 -6.43
N THR A 84 14.99 -4.17 -6.04
CA THR A 84 15.24 -5.42 -6.78
C THR A 84 13.91 -6.06 -7.18
N GLY A 85 13.88 -6.72 -8.34
CA GLY A 85 12.70 -7.39 -8.88
C GLY A 85 11.91 -6.59 -9.91
N THR A 86 10.80 -7.18 -10.37
CA THR A 86 9.92 -6.60 -11.39
C THR A 86 8.64 -6.06 -10.75
N TYR A 87 8.29 -4.82 -11.05
CA TYR A 87 7.13 -4.13 -10.49
C TYR A 87 6.28 -3.59 -11.64
N SER A 88 5.14 -4.23 -11.88
CA SER A 88 4.19 -3.82 -12.92
C SER A 88 3.07 -2.96 -12.34
N ALA A 89 2.62 -1.97 -13.11
CA ALA A 89 1.44 -1.17 -12.77
C ALA A 89 0.16 -2.03 -12.76
N ASP A 90 0.13 -3.11 -13.54
CA ASP A 90 -1.04 -3.97 -13.77
C ASP A 90 -0.89 -5.38 -13.18
N ALA A 91 -0.21 -5.51 -12.04
CA ALA A 91 -0.13 -6.79 -11.31
C ALA A 91 -1.50 -7.20 -10.73
#